data_AF-A0A5J5QGL0-F1
#
_entry.id   AF-A0A5J5QGL0-F1
#
_cell.length_a   1.000
_cell.length_b   1.000
_cell.length_c   1.000
_cell.angle_alpha   90.00
_cell.angle_beta   90.00
_cell.angle_gamma   90.00
#
_symmetry.space_group_name_H-M   'P 1'
#
loop_
_entity.id
_entity.type
_entity.pdbx_description
1 polymer ?
#
loop_
_entity_poly.entity_id
_entity_poly.type
_entity_poly.pdbx_seq_one_letter_code
_entity_poly.pdbx_strand_id
1 'polypeptide(L)' 'MVFYFKAQAEAGDYTIFMGLDKYENEELIKYGFIKDIWFHVDKTSSAHVYLRLKKGQTIEDIRERFQV' A
#
# COMPACT_ATOMS: atom_id res chain seq x y z
N MET A 1 14.93 -6.51 0.53
CA MET A 1 14.45 -5.94 -0.76
C MET A 1 13.07 -5.33 -0.58
N VAL A 2 12.71 -4.24 -1.27
CA VAL A 2 11.32 -3.75 -1.33
C VAL A 2 10.63 -4.37 -2.56
N PHE A 3 9.51 -5.05 -2.33
CA PHE A 3 8.68 -5.58 -3.41
C PHE A 3 7.71 -4.52 -3.92
N TYR A 4 7.41 -4.58 -5.21
CA TYR A 4 6.31 -3.85 -5.81
C TYR A 4 5.33 -4.82 -6.46
N PHE A 5 4.04 -4.57 -6.23
CA PHE A 5 2.94 -5.33 -6.81
C PHE A 5 2.04 -4.39 -7.59
N LYS A 6 1.44 -4.92 -8.66
CA LYS A 6 0.35 -4.27 -9.38
C LYS A 6 -0.95 -4.91 -8.94
N ALA A 7 -1.91 -4.07 -8.56
CA ALA A 7 -3.26 -4.54 -8.33
C ALA A 7 -3.84 -5.14 -9.62
N GLN A 8 -4.76 -6.10 -9.46
CA GLN A 8 -5.50 -6.64 -10.59
C GLN A 8 -6.37 -5.54 -11.22
N ALA A 9 -6.60 -5.64 -12.52
CA ALA A 9 -7.30 -4.61 -13.29
C ALA A 9 -8.69 -4.27 -12.74
N GLU A 10 -9.38 -5.24 -12.16
CA GLU A 10 -10.74 -5.09 -11.61
C GLU A 10 -10.75 -4.37 -10.25
N ALA A 11 -9.63 -4.41 -9.51
CA ALA A 11 -9.48 -3.64 -8.27
C ALA A 11 -9.09 -2.19 -8.56
N GLY A 12 -8.53 -1.92 -9.74
CA GLY A 12 -8.01 -0.62 -10.16
C GLY A 12 -6.50 -0.66 -10.42
N ASP A 13 -5.98 0.34 -11.11
CA ASP A 13 -4.54 0.46 -11.38
C ASP A 13 -3.82 1.12 -10.21
N TYR A 14 -3.56 0.32 -9.18
CA TYR A 14 -2.81 0.70 -7.99
C TYR A 14 -1.46 0.00 -7.95
N THR A 15 -0.49 0.67 -7.32
CA THR A 15 0.84 0.08 -7.05
C THR A 15 1.00 -0.08 -5.55
N ILE A 16 1.41 -1.28 -5.13
CA ILE A 16 1.55 -1.64 -3.72
C ILE A 16 3.02 -1.92 -3.43
N PHE A 17 3.52 -1.40 -2.32
CA PHE A 17 4.89 -1.58 -1.86
C PHE A 17 4.91 -2.32 -0.51
N MET A 18 5.87 -3.23 -0.35
CA MET A 18 6.04 -4.01 0.88
C MET A 18 7.53 -4.32 1.10
N GLY A 19 8.03 -4.10 2.31
CA GLY A 19 9.38 -4.54 2.69
C GLY A 19 9.47 -6.07 2.81
N LEU A 20 10.59 -6.66 2.39
CA LEU A 20 10.87 -8.09 2.57
C LEU A 20 10.99 -8.44 4.06
N ASP A 21 11.70 -7.61 4.82
CA ASP A 21 11.90 -7.79 6.25
C ASP A 21 11.85 -6.45 7.01
N LYS A 22 12.23 -6.46 8.30
CA LYS A 22 12.19 -5.29 9.18
C LYS A 22 13.08 -4.14 8.69
N TYR A 23 14.24 -4.42 8.09
CA TYR A 23 15.17 -3.38 7.66
C TYR A 23 14.62 -2.66 6.43
N GLU A 24 14.02 -3.39 5.48
CA GLU A 24 13.35 -2.73 4.36
C GLU A 24 12.03 -2.08 4.73
N ASN A 25 11.35 -2.54 5.78
CA ASN A 25 10.21 -1.80 6.32
C ASN A 25 10.65 -0.43 6.86
N GLU A 26 11.76 -0.34 7.59
CA GLU A 26 12.30 0.94 8.08
C GLU A 26 12.63 1.90 6.94
N GLU A 27 13.29 1.39 5.88
CA GLU A 27 13.58 2.20 4.69
C GLU A 27 12.29 2.58 3.94
N LEU A 28 11.33 1.67 3.81
CA LEU A 28 10.04 1.97 3.15
C LEU A 28 9.25 3.04 3.92
N ILE A 29 9.27 3.03 5.25
CA ILE A 29 8.65 4.06 6.09
C ILE A 29 9.35 5.41 5.90
N LYS A 30 10.68 5.40 5.85
CA LYS A 30 11.51 6.61 5.69
C LYS A 30 11.31 7.29 4.32
N TYR A 31 11.11 6.53 3.26
CA TYR A 31 10.97 7.04 1.89
C TYR A 31 9.54 7.00 1.33
N GLY A 32 8.57 6.54 2.12
CA GLY A 32 7.15 6.53 1.77
C GLY A 32 6.60 7.93 1.53
N PHE A 33 5.60 8.06 0.66
CA PHE A 33 4.98 9.37 0.39
C PHE A 33 3.82 9.61 1.35
N ILE A 34 3.65 10.86 1.79
CA ILE A 34 2.55 11.27 2.70
C ILE A 34 1.18 10.97 2.10
N LYS A 35 1.06 10.95 0.77
CA LYS A 35 -0.20 10.67 0.06
C LYS A 35 -0.47 9.19 -0.16
N ASP A 36 0.50 8.32 0.11
CA ASP A 36 0.28 6.88 0.02
C ASP A 36 -0.57 6.45 1.23
N ILE A 37 -1.47 5.50 1.01
CA ILE A 37 -2.23 4.91 2.10
C ILE A 37 -1.37 3.81 2.73
N TRP A 38 -1.14 3.92 4.03
CA TRP A 38 -0.31 3.00 4.78
C TRP A 38 -1.15 2.10 5.68
N PHE A 39 -0.82 0.80 5.71
CA PHE A 39 -1.50 -0.18 6.54
C PHE A 39 -0.47 -1.08 7.23
N HIS A 40 -0.77 -1.45 8.47
CA HIS A 40 -0.05 -2.45 9.24
C HIS A 40 -1.03 -3.16 10.18
N VAL A 41 -0.68 -4.36 10.65
CA VAL A 41 -1.52 -5.06 11.64
C VAL A 41 -1.36 -4.40 13.00
N ASP A 42 -2.48 -4.06 13.65
CA ASP A 42 -2.45 -3.41 14.96
C ASP A 42 -1.70 -4.27 16.00
N LYS A 43 -0.85 -3.61 16.79
CA LYS A 43 -0.07 -4.18 17.91
C LYS A 43 0.69 -5.48 17.61
N THR A 44 0.99 -5.76 16.35
CA THR A 44 1.66 -6.99 15.92
C THR A 44 2.84 -6.66 15.02
N SER A 45 4.00 -7.28 15.27
CA SER A 45 5.14 -7.17 14.35
C SER A 45 4.78 -7.84 13.03
N SER A 46 4.60 -7.02 12.00
CA SER A 46 4.07 -7.42 10.69
C SER A 46 4.66 -6.53 9.60
N ALA A 47 4.38 -6.86 8.34
CA ALA A 47 4.83 -6.05 7.21
C ALA A 47 4.18 -4.66 7.24
N HIS A 48 4.94 -3.66 6.78
CA HIS A 48 4.42 -2.32 6.49
C HIS A 48 4.11 -2.23 5.01
N VAL A 49 2.86 -1.94 4.68
CA VAL A 49 2.38 -1.96 3.29
C VAL A 49 1.88 -0.57 2.91
N TYR A 50 2.30 -0.11 1.73
CA TYR A 50 1.88 1.18 1.17
C TYR A 50 1.14 0.96 -0.15
N LEU A 51 -0.03 1.55 -0.30
CA LEU A 51 -0.74 1.66 -1.57
C LEU A 51 -0.56 3.07 -2.11
N ARG A 52 -0.02 3.18 -3.32
CA ARG A 52 0.19 4.45 -4.01
C ARG A 52 -1.00 4.78 -4.90
N LEU A 53 -1.66 5.88 -4.55
CA LEU A 53 -2.73 6.48 -5.34
C LEU A 53 -2.17 7.23 -6.55
N LYS A 54 -2.94 7.28 -7.64
CA LYS A 54 -2.60 8.16 -8.77
C LYS A 54 -2.83 9.62 -8.41
N LYS A 55 -2.23 10.51 -9.18
CA LYS A 55 -2.44 11.95 -9.04
C LYS A 55 -3.94 12.28 -9.15
N GLY A 56 -4.48 12.89 -8.09
CA GLY A 56 -5.87 13.32 -8.03
C GLY A 56 -6.84 12.28 -7.46
N GLN A 57 -6.38 11.05 -7.17
CA GLN A 57 -7.21 10.07 -6.47
C GLN A 57 -7.16 10.26 -4.96
N THR A 58 -8.24 9.87 -4.29
CA THR A 58 -8.35 9.82 -2.83
C THR A 58 -8.76 8.41 -2.38
N ILE A 59 -8.84 8.18 -1.06
CA ILE A 59 -9.23 6.88 -0.52
C ILE A 59 -10.68 6.51 -0.88
N GLU A 60 -11.53 7.52 -1.07
CA GLU A 60 -12.94 7.36 -1.46
C GLU A 60 -13.11 6.79 -2.88
N ASP A 61 -12.07 6.89 -3.73
CA ASP A 61 -12.07 6.27 -5.06
C ASP A 61 -11.82 4.75 -5.00
N ILE A 62 -11.34 4.23 -3.87
CA ILE A 62 -11.12 2.80 -3.69
C ILE A 62 -12.47 2.13 -3.44
N ARG A 63 -12.95 1.41 -4.46
CA ARG A 63 -14.25 0.74 -4.43
C ARG A 63 -14.19 -0.56 -3.65
N GLU A 64 -15.20 -0.81 -2.82
CA GLU A 64 -15.47 -2.13 -2.26
C GLU A 64 -16.01 -3.06 -3.36
N ARG A 65 -15.45 -4.27 -3.50
CA ARG A 65 -15.80 -5.20 -4.58
C ARG A 65 -17.05 -6.05 -4.28
N PHE A 66 -17.97 -5.60 -3.43
CA PHE A 66 -19.21 -6.33 -3.17
C PHE A 66 -20.39 -5.35 -2.97
N GLN A 67 -21.01 -4.95 -4.07
CA GLN A 67 -22.43 -4.56 -4.05
C GLN A 67 -23.21 -5.80 -4.51
N VAL A 68 -23.62 -6.63 -3.55
CA VAL A 68 -24.60 -7.70 -3.76
C VAL A 68 -25.99 -7.12 -3.53
#